data_AF-A0A9P0JQN8-F1
#
_entry.id   AF-A0A9P0JQN8-F1
#
_cell.length_a   1.000
_cell.length_b   1.000
_cell.length_c   1.000
_cell.angle_alpha   90.00
_cell.angle_beta   90.00
_cell.angle_gamma   90.00
#
_symmetry.space_group_name_H-M   'P 1'
#
loop_
_entity.id
_entity.type
_entity.pdbx_description
1 polymer ?
#
loop_
_entity_poly.entity_id
_entity_poly.type
_entity_poly.pdbx_seq_one_letter_code
_entity_poly.pdbx_strand_id
1 'polypeptide(L)'
;MANLKRKLERLRSIRENNERASREVVEIWESVISKNLENLGKEKYVVLEQICIAALDCFKLGIAEQCIRELYDEFPNSTRVRILESMLYEADENYKSALQILNDIIKQDVNNSSARKRKVAIYKSLGKNAEAIKELTDYLKIFAADVECWQELSEMYINEHDYNKAAFCVEELILHNPHNHLLYQRYADVKYTQGGLENIELARTYYYQAFLLNPRNMRALYGIYLASTAIVNNTKNLSLKKKETTNKIIDWCLKEIKDKYTKKSTSDLEEKLAALEI
;
A
#
# COMPACT_ATOMS: atom_id res chain seq x y z
N MET A 1 11.04 22.99 -31.45
CA MET A 1 11.20 21.52 -31.55
C MET A 1 12.10 20.92 -30.47
N ALA A 2 13.32 21.43 -30.22
CA ALA A 2 14.23 20.86 -29.20
C ALA A 2 13.64 20.85 -27.77
N ASN A 3 12.93 21.91 -27.37
CA ASN A 3 12.27 21.98 -26.05
C ASN A 3 11.15 20.93 -25.88
N LEU A 4 10.32 20.72 -26.91
CA LEU A 4 9.24 19.71 -26.90
C LEU A 4 9.81 18.30 -26.72
N LYS A 5 10.84 17.95 -27.48
CA LYS A 5 11.48 16.63 -27.39
C LYS A 5 12.01 16.35 -25.98
N ARG A 6 12.73 17.31 -25.39
CA ARG A 6 13.26 17.21 -24.01
C ARG A 6 12.15 17.01 -22.98
N LYS A 7 11.03 17.73 -23.12
CA LYS A 7 9.89 17.61 -22.20
C LYS A 7 9.18 16.26 -22.34
N LEU A 8 9.04 15.74 -23.56
CA LEU A 8 8.50 14.39 -23.80
C LEU A 8 9.41 13.29 -23.21
N GLU A 9 10.72 13.41 -23.37
CA GLU A 9 11.69 12.50 -22.74
C GLU A 9 11.56 12.52 -21.21
N ARG A 10 11.35 13.70 -20.60
CA ARG A 10 11.08 13.79 -19.16
C ARG A 10 9.78 13.11 -18.76
N LEU A 11 8.69 13.30 -19.52
CA LEU A 11 7.42 12.61 -19.26
C LEU A 11 7.55 11.08 -19.36
N ARG A 12 8.34 10.57 -20.32
CA ARG A 12 8.67 9.15 -20.43
C ARG A 12 9.43 8.64 -19.22
N SER A 13 10.50 9.35 -18.83
CA SER A 13 11.27 9.01 -17.62
C SER A 13 10.40 8.95 -16.38
N ILE A 14 9.50 9.93 -16.20
CA ILE A 14 8.55 9.93 -15.08
C ILE A 14 7.66 8.67 -15.08
N ARG A 15 7.15 8.25 -16.26
CA ARG A 15 6.35 7.02 -16.38
C ARG A 15 7.17 5.75 -16.12
N GLU A 16 8.34 5.64 -16.72
CA GLU A 16 9.18 4.43 -16.63
C GLU A 16 9.69 4.20 -15.20
N ASN A 17 9.98 5.28 -14.48
CA ASN A 17 10.44 5.22 -13.10
C ASN A 17 9.30 5.20 -12.07
N ASN A 18 8.02 5.30 -12.50
CA ASN A 18 6.86 5.49 -11.63
C ASN A 18 7.05 6.65 -10.61
N GLU A 19 7.64 7.76 -11.06
CA GLU A 19 7.87 8.93 -10.22
C GLU A 19 6.55 9.64 -9.90
N ARG A 20 6.30 9.93 -8.60
CA ARG A 20 5.15 10.75 -8.18
C ARG A 20 5.44 12.24 -8.38
N ALA A 21 5.44 12.69 -9.63
CA ALA A 21 5.80 14.05 -10.05
C ALA A 21 4.60 14.82 -10.66
N SER A 22 3.40 14.69 -10.10
CA SER A 22 2.15 15.20 -10.69
C SER A 22 2.17 16.70 -10.99
N ARG A 23 2.77 17.53 -10.11
CA ARG A 23 2.92 18.97 -10.35
C ARG A 23 3.82 19.28 -11.54
N GLU A 24 4.97 18.61 -11.65
CA GLU A 24 5.88 18.77 -12.78
C GLU A 24 5.20 18.37 -14.10
N VAL A 25 4.46 17.25 -14.10
CA VAL A 25 3.71 16.80 -15.28
C VAL A 25 2.69 17.86 -15.74
N VAL A 26 1.96 18.47 -14.81
CA VAL A 26 1.00 19.55 -15.12
C VAL A 26 1.72 20.81 -15.63
N GLU A 27 2.84 21.20 -15.04
CA GLU A 27 3.64 22.34 -15.54
C GLU A 27 4.16 22.08 -16.97
N ILE A 28 4.54 20.84 -17.28
CA ILE A 28 4.95 20.44 -18.64
C ILE A 28 3.78 20.57 -19.61
N TRP A 29 2.56 20.20 -19.19
CA TRP A 29 1.35 20.39 -19.98
C TRP A 29 1.10 21.87 -20.33
N GLU A 30 1.05 22.72 -19.31
CA GLU A 30 0.74 24.14 -19.43
C GLU A 30 1.79 24.89 -20.27
N SER A 31 3.07 24.51 -20.11
CA SER A 31 4.17 25.19 -20.79
C SER A 31 4.32 24.80 -22.27
N VAL A 32 4.23 23.50 -22.59
CA VAL A 32 4.66 22.99 -23.90
C VAL A 32 3.64 22.06 -24.57
N ILE A 33 3.09 21.08 -23.86
CA ILE A 33 2.32 20.01 -24.51
C ILE A 33 0.98 20.51 -25.06
N SER A 34 0.22 21.29 -24.28
CA SER A 34 -1.10 21.82 -24.67
C SER A 34 -1.10 22.55 -26.02
N LYS A 35 0.01 23.19 -26.38
CA LYS A 35 0.18 23.96 -27.65
C LYS A 35 0.69 23.10 -28.81
N ASN A 36 1.13 21.88 -28.55
CA ASN A 36 1.81 21.03 -29.51
C ASN A 36 1.17 19.64 -29.66
N LEU A 37 -0.08 19.45 -29.19
CA LEU A 37 -0.78 18.16 -29.16
C LEU A 37 -0.65 17.37 -30.46
N GLU A 38 -0.92 18.03 -31.59
CA GLU A 38 -0.91 17.40 -32.92
C GLU A 38 0.49 16.96 -33.37
N ASN A 39 1.54 17.57 -32.80
CA ASN A 39 2.94 17.24 -33.12
C ASN A 39 3.44 15.99 -32.35
N LEU A 40 2.65 15.42 -31.43
CA LEU A 40 3.05 14.24 -30.65
C LEU A 40 2.84 12.91 -31.38
N GLY A 41 2.07 12.89 -32.48
CA GLY A 41 1.72 11.66 -33.19
C GLY A 41 1.09 10.62 -32.25
N LYS A 42 1.50 9.35 -32.36
CA LYS A 42 0.94 8.25 -31.56
C LYS A 42 1.22 8.35 -30.05
N GLU A 43 2.27 9.07 -29.64
CA GLU A 43 2.56 9.24 -28.22
C GLU A 43 1.55 10.17 -27.52
N LYS A 44 0.77 10.94 -28.30
CA LYS A 44 -0.27 11.86 -27.83
C LYS A 44 -1.12 11.21 -26.74
N TYR A 45 -1.66 10.02 -26.99
CA TYR A 45 -2.65 9.40 -26.11
C TYR A 45 -2.07 8.93 -24.77
N VAL A 46 -0.86 8.35 -24.78
CA VAL A 46 -0.18 7.95 -23.53
C VAL A 46 0.18 9.17 -22.69
N VAL A 47 0.58 10.27 -23.34
CA VAL A 47 0.86 11.55 -22.68
C VAL A 47 -0.43 12.15 -22.10
N LEU A 48 -1.55 12.11 -22.84
CA LEU A 48 -2.85 12.59 -22.35
C LEU A 48 -3.34 11.81 -21.13
N GLU A 49 -3.20 10.48 -21.09
CA GLU A 49 -3.55 9.69 -19.90
C GLU A 49 -2.69 10.08 -18.68
N GLN A 50 -1.37 10.22 -18.88
CA GLN A 50 -0.45 10.63 -17.81
C GLN A 50 -0.80 12.02 -17.26
N ILE A 51 -1.10 12.96 -18.15
CA ILE A 51 -1.45 14.33 -17.79
C ILE A 51 -2.82 14.37 -17.12
N CYS A 52 -3.77 13.58 -17.58
CA CYS A 52 -5.07 13.45 -16.94
C CYS A 52 -4.92 13.02 -15.47
N ILE A 53 -4.16 11.96 -15.20
CA ILE A 53 -3.93 11.47 -13.82
C ILE A 53 -3.23 12.54 -12.98
N ALA A 54 -2.18 13.16 -13.50
CA ALA A 54 -1.45 14.21 -12.79
C ALA A 54 -2.30 15.46 -12.52
N ALA A 55 -3.19 15.81 -13.46
CA ALA A 55 -4.12 16.92 -13.31
C ALA A 55 -5.16 16.64 -12.22
N LEU A 56 -5.69 15.42 -12.15
CA LEU A 56 -6.60 14.99 -11.07
C LEU A 56 -5.91 15.08 -9.70
N ASP A 57 -4.68 14.57 -9.59
CA ASP A 57 -3.87 14.67 -8.36
C ASP A 57 -3.63 16.13 -7.93
N CYS A 58 -3.53 17.06 -8.88
CA CYS A 58 -3.31 18.48 -8.63
C CYS A 58 -4.61 19.29 -8.56
N PHE A 59 -5.78 18.63 -8.58
CA PHE A 59 -7.10 19.25 -8.59
C PHE A 59 -7.30 20.25 -9.75
N LYS A 60 -6.70 19.96 -10.91
CA LYS A 60 -6.85 20.72 -12.16
C LYS A 60 -7.89 20.05 -13.07
N LEU A 61 -9.14 20.01 -12.61
CA LEU A 61 -10.23 19.26 -13.27
C LEU A 61 -10.44 19.64 -14.74
N GLY A 62 -10.31 20.93 -15.10
CA GLY A 62 -10.45 21.37 -16.49
C GLY A 62 -9.39 20.79 -17.44
N ILE A 63 -8.15 20.57 -16.97
CA ILE A 63 -7.11 19.91 -17.76
C ILE A 63 -7.44 18.42 -17.94
N ALA A 64 -7.91 17.76 -16.87
CA ALA A 64 -8.31 16.36 -16.93
C ALA A 64 -9.49 16.16 -17.90
N GLU A 65 -10.52 17.01 -17.83
CA GLU A 65 -11.66 16.99 -18.75
C GLU A 65 -11.23 17.20 -20.21
N GLN A 66 -10.30 18.14 -20.46
CA GLN A 66 -9.73 18.33 -21.79
C GLN A 66 -9.04 17.06 -22.29
N CYS A 67 -8.21 16.42 -21.46
CA CYS A 67 -7.54 15.18 -21.83
C CYS A 67 -8.53 14.04 -22.13
N ILE A 68 -9.57 13.90 -21.31
CA ILE A 68 -10.60 12.86 -21.48
C ILE A 68 -11.38 13.07 -22.79
N ARG A 69 -11.75 14.32 -23.12
CA ARG A 69 -12.42 14.66 -24.38
C ARG A 69 -11.58 14.27 -25.60
N GLU A 70 -10.31 14.68 -25.63
CA GLU A 70 -9.38 14.32 -26.72
C GLU A 70 -9.18 12.80 -26.85
N LEU A 71 -9.21 12.08 -25.73
CA LEU A 71 -9.11 10.62 -25.73
C LEU A 71 -10.40 9.95 -26.23
N TYR A 72 -11.57 10.51 -25.93
CA TYR A 72 -12.85 9.98 -26.42
C TYR A 72 -13.07 10.20 -27.92
N ASP A 73 -12.57 11.32 -28.47
CA ASP A 73 -12.66 11.59 -29.90
C ASP A 73 -11.98 10.50 -30.74
N GLU A 74 -10.85 9.95 -30.26
CA GLU A 74 -10.17 8.82 -30.90
C GLU A 74 -10.72 7.45 -30.46
N PHE A 75 -11.07 7.30 -29.17
CA PHE A 75 -11.42 6.01 -28.57
C PHE A 75 -12.78 6.03 -27.85
N PRO A 76 -13.91 6.17 -28.58
CA PRO A 76 -15.23 6.42 -28.00
C PRO A 76 -15.73 5.29 -27.08
N ASN A 77 -15.28 4.05 -27.30
CA ASN A 77 -15.70 2.88 -26.52
C ASN A 77 -14.60 2.33 -25.60
N SER A 78 -13.53 3.10 -25.34
CA SER A 78 -12.41 2.62 -24.54
C SER A 78 -12.74 2.56 -23.06
N THR A 79 -12.61 1.37 -22.47
CA THR A 79 -12.74 1.18 -21.03
C THR A 79 -11.71 1.99 -20.24
N ARG A 80 -10.50 2.20 -20.78
CA ARG A 80 -9.47 3.03 -20.11
C ARG A 80 -9.94 4.48 -19.96
N VAL A 81 -10.51 5.05 -21.02
CA VAL A 81 -11.02 6.43 -21.01
C VAL A 81 -12.22 6.57 -20.07
N ARG A 82 -13.13 5.57 -20.07
CA ARG A 82 -14.23 5.52 -19.10
C ARG A 82 -13.77 5.45 -17.65
N ILE A 83 -12.65 4.78 -17.35
CA ILE A 83 -12.07 4.79 -16.01
C ILE A 83 -11.54 6.19 -15.65
N LEU A 84 -10.86 6.88 -16.57
CA LEU A 84 -10.43 8.27 -16.34
C LEU A 84 -11.62 9.21 -16.09
N GLU A 85 -12.71 9.05 -16.83
CA GLU A 85 -13.96 9.76 -16.58
C GLU A 85 -14.53 9.46 -15.18
N SER A 86 -14.52 8.19 -14.75
CA SER A 86 -14.92 7.85 -13.38
C SER A 86 -14.03 8.50 -12.31
N MET A 87 -12.72 8.65 -12.59
CA MET A 87 -11.79 9.33 -11.70
C MET A 87 -12.01 10.85 -11.67
N LEU A 88 -12.44 11.45 -12.79
CA LEU A 88 -12.85 12.86 -12.84
C LEU A 88 -14.10 13.07 -11.96
N TYR A 89 -15.12 12.21 -12.09
CA TYR A 89 -16.29 12.27 -11.22
C TYR A 89 -15.96 11.99 -9.76
N GLU A 90 -15.00 11.10 -9.47
CA GLU A 90 -14.48 10.89 -8.11
C GLU A 90 -13.84 12.16 -7.55
N ALA A 91 -13.00 12.84 -8.33
CA ALA A 91 -12.34 14.09 -7.93
C ALA A 91 -13.33 15.27 -7.78
N ASP A 92 -14.44 15.24 -8.52
CA ASP A 92 -15.55 16.20 -8.41
C ASP A 92 -16.57 15.80 -7.31
N GLU A 93 -16.24 14.81 -6.47
CA GLU A 93 -17.11 14.28 -5.40
C GLU A 93 -18.46 13.70 -5.89
N ASN A 94 -18.63 13.53 -7.20
CA ASN A 94 -19.78 12.88 -7.81
C ASN A 94 -19.62 11.35 -7.82
N TYR A 95 -19.54 10.79 -6.63
CA TYR A 95 -19.31 9.34 -6.42
C TYR A 95 -20.41 8.47 -7.04
N LYS A 96 -21.64 8.99 -7.17
CA LYS A 96 -22.76 8.25 -7.78
C LYS A 96 -22.48 7.96 -9.26
N SER A 97 -22.10 8.99 -10.02
CA SER A 97 -21.75 8.83 -11.43
C SER A 97 -20.49 7.98 -11.61
N ALA A 98 -19.46 8.21 -10.78
CA ALA A 98 -18.24 7.41 -10.80
C ALA A 98 -18.53 5.90 -10.60
N LEU A 99 -19.31 5.56 -9.57
CA LEU A 99 -19.70 4.18 -9.29
C LEU A 99 -20.58 3.57 -10.39
N GLN A 100 -21.46 4.36 -11.02
CA GLN A 100 -22.29 3.88 -12.13
C GLN A 100 -21.40 3.44 -13.29
N ILE A 101 -20.45 4.28 -13.71
CA ILE A 101 -19.51 3.96 -14.80
C ILE A 101 -18.73 2.69 -14.47
N LEU A 102 -18.16 2.61 -13.26
CA LEU A 102 -17.37 1.44 -12.85
C LEU A 102 -18.20 0.17 -12.80
N ASN A 103 -19.44 0.21 -12.30
CA ASN A 103 -20.33 -0.95 -12.28
C ASN A 103 -20.69 -1.40 -13.70
N ASP A 104 -20.90 -0.48 -14.63
CA ASP A 104 -21.19 -0.82 -16.02
C ASP A 104 -19.98 -1.44 -16.72
N ILE A 105 -18.75 -0.98 -16.41
CA ILE A 105 -17.51 -1.63 -16.86
C ILE A 105 -17.41 -3.05 -16.30
N ILE A 106 -17.62 -3.23 -14.99
CA ILE A 106 -17.49 -4.54 -14.32
C ILE A 106 -18.56 -5.53 -14.81
N LYS A 107 -19.76 -5.06 -15.16
CA LYS A 107 -20.80 -5.90 -15.76
C LYS A 107 -20.42 -6.39 -17.16
N GLN A 108 -19.74 -5.56 -17.94
CA GLN A 108 -19.26 -5.91 -19.29
C GLN A 108 -18.03 -6.83 -19.23
N ASP A 109 -17.12 -6.55 -18.31
CA ASP A 109 -15.89 -7.30 -18.09
C ASP A 109 -15.62 -7.47 -16.59
N VAL A 110 -15.99 -8.64 -16.08
CA VAL A 110 -15.78 -9.05 -14.68
C VAL A 110 -14.29 -9.10 -14.31
N ASN A 111 -13.41 -9.28 -15.31
CA ASN A 111 -11.97 -9.36 -15.14
C ASN A 111 -11.27 -7.99 -15.24
N ASN A 112 -12.02 -6.89 -15.27
CA ASN A 112 -11.42 -5.57 -15.25
C ASN A 112 -10.92 -5.20 -13.85
N SER A 113 -9.65 -5.51 -13.57
CA SER A 113 -9.04 -5.27 -12.26
C SER A 113 -9.00 -3.79 -11.88
N SER A 114 -8.69 -2.91 -12.83
CA SER A 114 -8.61 -1.47 -12.60
C SER A 114 -9.94 -0.89 -12.14
N ALA A 115 -11.06 -1.27 -12.78
CA ALA A 115 -12.37 -0.78 -12.38
C ALA A 115 -12.78 -1.26 -10.98
N ARG A 116 -12.50 -2.53 -10.65
CA ARG A 116 -12.77 -3.08 -9.31
C ARG A 116 -11.93 -2.42 -8.22
N LYS A 117 -10.61 -2.26 -8.42
CA LYS A 117 -9.72 -1.56 -7.48
C LYS A 117 -10.18 -0.11 -7.25
N ARG A 118 -10.56 0.60 -8.32
CA ARG A 118 -11.10 1.97 -8.23
C ARG A 118 -12.41 2.03 -7.44
N LYS A 119 -13.32 1.07 -7.65
CA LYS A 119 -14.58 0.95 -6.89
C LYS A 119 -14.33 0.73 -5.39
N VAL A 120 -13.35 -0.11 -5.03
CA VAL A 120 -12.92 -0.29 -3.64
C VAL A 120 -12.40 1.02 -3.06
N ALA A 121 -11.56 1.76 -3.80
CA ALA A 121 -11.03 3.05 -3.36
C ALA A 121 -12.14 4.08 -3.06
N ILE A 122 -13.17 4.16 -3.92
CA ILE A 122 -14.33 5.05 -3.70
C ILE A 122 -15.13 4.62 -2.45
N TYR A 123 -15.36 3.33 -2.23
CA TYR A 123 -16.04 2.90 -1.02
C TYR A 123 -15.24 3.24 0.24
N LYS A 124 -13.90 3.13 0.20
CA LYS A 124 -13.04 3.56 1.30
C LYS A 124 -13.11 5.06 1.56
N SER A 125 -13.08 5.90 0.52
CA SER A 125 -13.16 7.36 0.70
C SER A 125 -14.50 7.80 1.29
N LEU A 126 -15.57 7.06 1.00
CA LEU A 126 -16.89 7.26 1.58
C LEU A 126 -17.07 6.67 2.99
N GLY A 127 -16.05 6.01 3.57
CA GLY A 127 -16.16 5.30 4.85
C GLY A 127 -17.06 4.05 4.80
N LYS A 128 -17.39 3.55 3.61
CA LYS A 128 -18.21 2.36 3.37
C LYS A 128 -17.36 1.10 3.45
N ASN A 129 -16.79 0.85 4.62
CA ASN A 129 -15.81 -0.22 4.83
C ASN A 129 -16.37 -1.61 4.53
N ALA A 130 -17.63 -1.88 4.89
CA ALA A 130 -18.28 -3.17 4.63
C ALA A 130 -18.41 -3.46 3.12
N GLU A 131 -18.84 -2.48 2.33
CA GLU A 131 -18.94 -2.60 0.88
C GLU A 131 -17.57 -2.73 0.22
N ALA A 132 -16.57 -1.97 0.70
CA ALA A 132 -15.19 -2.08 0.23
C ALA A 132 -14.60 -3.46 0.51
N ILE A 133 -14.77 -4.01 1.72
CA ILE A 133 -14.32 -5.36 2.09
C ILE A 133 -15.00 -6.40 1.21
N LYS A 134 -16.31 -6.28 1.00
CA LYS A 134 -17.07 -7.22 0.15
C LYS A 134 -16.54 -7.21 -1.28
N GLU A 135 -16.40 -6.03 -1.89
CA GLU A 135 -15.90 -5.91 -3.26
C GLU A 135 -14.47 -6.43 -3.39
N LEU A 136 -13.59 -6.13 -2.41
CA LEU A 136 -12.20 -6.59 -2.42
C LEU A 136 -12.09 -8.11 -2.21
N THR A 137 -12.96 -8.69 -1.38
CA THR A 137 -13.06 -10.15 -1.20
C THR A 137 -13.53 -10.83 -2.48
N ASP A 138 -14.54 -10.28 -3.15
CA ASP A 138 -15.05 -10.81 -4.43
C ASP A 138 -14.01 -10.65 -5.55
N TYR A 139 -13.24 -9.57 -5.54
CA TYR A 139 -12.10 -9.35 -6.43
C TYR A 139 -11.02 -10.44 -6.26
N LEU A 140 -10.59 -10.72 -5.01
CA LEU A 140 -9.54 -11.69 -4.73
C LEU A 140 -9.93 -13.15 -5.03
N LYS A 141 -11.22 -13.46 -5.14
CA LYS A 141 -11.67 -14.77 -5.66
C LYS A 141 -11.30 -15.00 -7.12
N ILE A 142 -11.16 -13.92 -7.89
CA ILE A 142 -10.77 -13.95 -9.31
C ILE A 142 -9.27 -13.71 -9.45
N PHE A 143 -8.72 -12.78 -8.66
CA PHE A 143 -7.33 -12.32 -8.73
C PHE A 143 -6.54 -12.71 -7.48
N ALA A 144 -6.51 -14.00 -7.15
CA ALA A 144 -5.90 -14.51 -5.92
C ALA A 144 -4.39 -14.23 -5.78
N ALA A 145 -3.70 -13.93 -6.88
CA ALA A 145 -2.28 -13.58 -6.89
C ALA A 145 -1.99 -12.08 -6.67
N ASP A 146 -3.01 -11.24 -6.51
CA ASP A 146 -2.81 -9.80 -6.30
C ASP A 146 -2.42 -9.51 -4.83
N VAL A 147 -1.11 -9.47 -4.60
CA VAL A 147 -0.50 -9.25 -3.28
C VAL A 147 -0.89 -7.89 -2.68
N GLU A 148 -1.02 -6.84 -3.49
CA GLU A 148 -1.41 -5.51 -3.01
C GLU A 148 -2.82 -5.54 -2.44
N CYS A 149 -3.75 -6.23 -3.10
CA CYS A 149 -5.12 -6.38 -2.63
C CYS A 149 -5.23 -7.24 -1.38
N TRP A 150 -4.42 -8.28 -1.22
CA TRP A 150 -4.35 -9.04 0.04
C TRP A 150 -3.85 -8.18 1.21
N GLN A 151 -2.85 -7.32 0.95
CA GLN A 151 -2.34 -6.39 1.95
C GLN A 151 -3.39 -5.35 2.36
N GLU A 152 -4.09 -4.79 1.38
CA GLU A 152 -5.19 -3.87 1.63
C GLU A 152 -6.32 -4.52 2.42
N LEU A 153 -6.76 -5.73 2.03
CA LEU A 153 -7.82 -6.45 2.73
C LEU A 153 -7.43 -6.80 4.18
N SER A 154 -6.16 -7.19 4.41
CA SER A 154 -5.62 -7.40 5.75
C SER A 154 -5.73 -6.14 6.62
N GLU A 155 -5.32 -4.99 6.09
CA GLU A 155 -5.39 -3.70 6.79
C GLU A 155 -6.84 -3.31 7.12
N MET A 156 -7.75 -3.50 6.17
CA MET A 156 -9.17 -3.24 6.37
C MET A 156 -9.75 -4.11 7.50
N TYR A 157 -9.43 -5.41 7.55
CA TYR A 157 -9.89 -6.27 8.65
C TYR A 157 -9.26 -5.91 10.00
N ILE A 158 -8.01 -5.44 10.04
CA ILE A 158 -7.38 -4.92 11.27
C ILE A 158 -8.16 -3.71 11.79
N ASN A 159 -8.51 -2.78 10.90
CA ASN A 159 -9.27 -1.57 11.25
C ASN A 159 -10.70 -1.88 11.74
N GLU A 160 -11.32 -2.93 11.21
CA GLU A 160 -12.63 -3.43 11.67
C GLU A 160 -12.52 -4.42 12.85
N HIS A 161 -11.32 -4.60 13.41
CA HIS A 161 -11.03 -5.52 14.51
C HIS A 161 -11.36 -7.01 14.25
N ASP A 162 -11.55 -7.40 12.98
CA ASP A 162 -11.72 -8.80 12.57
C ASP A 162 -10.34 -9.46 12.38
N TYR A 163 -9.64 -9.65 13.49
CA TYR A 163 -8.28 -10.16 13.50
C TYR A 163 -8.16 -11.59 12.92
N ASN A 164 -9.24 -12.38 12.95
CA ASN A 164 -9.26 -13.72 12.36
C ASN A 164 -9.09 -13.66 10.84
N LYS A 165 -9.90 -12.83 10.18
CA LYS A 165 -9.79 -12.65 8.73
C LYS A 165 -8.54 -11.88 8.34
N ALA A 166 -8.11 -10.93 9.16
CA ALA A 166 -6.83 -10.26 8.96
C ALA A 166 -5.66 -11.25 8.97
N ALA A 167 -5.63 -12.19 9.93
CA ALA A 167 -4.58 -13.21 10.01
C ALA A 167 -4.54 -14.10 8.76
N PHE A 168 -5.71 -14.54 8.28
CA PHE A 168 -5.82 -15.31 7.03
C PHE A 168 -5.26 -14.54 5.82
N CYS A 169 -5.58 -13.24 5.70
CA CYS A 169 -5.01 -12.43 4.62
C CYS A 169 -3.48 -12.34 4.69
N VAL A 170 -2.91 -12.27 5.90
CA VAL A 170 -1.45 -12.24 6.07
C VAL A 170 -0.81 -13.60 5.79
N GLU A 171 -1.50 -14.71 6.06
CA GLU A 171 -1.05 -16.06 5.66
C GLU A 171 -0.88 -16.15 4.14
N GLU A 172 -1.88 -15.68 3.37
CA GLU A 172 -1.79 -15.60 1.91
C GLU A 172 -0.60 -14.73 1.47
N LEU A 173 -0.36 -13.58 2.11
CA LEU A 173 0.81 -12.74 1.82
C LEU A 173 2.13 -13.49 2.06
N ILE A 174 2.23 -14.26 3.15
CA ILE A 174 3.42 -15.05 3.47
C ILE A 174 3.66 -16.13 2.42
N LEU A 175 2.60 -16.78 1.92
CA LEU A 175 2.70 -17.77 0.84
C LEU A 175 3.26 -17.15 -0.45
N HIS A 176 2.85 -15.93 -0.78
CA HIS A 176 3.40 -15.20 -1.93
C HIS A 176 4.84 -14.73 -1.73
N ASN A 177 5.22 -14.34 -0.50
CA ASN A 177 6.53 -13.77 -0.20
C ASN A 177 7.16 -14.33 1.10
N PRO A 178 7.60 -15.61 1.10
CA PRO A 178 8.04 -16.31 2.33
C PRO A 178 9.37 -15.80 2.91
N HIS A 179 10.08 -14.93 2.21
CA HIS A 179 11.33 -14.32 2.70
C HIS A 179 11.14 -12.90 3.25
N ASN A 180 9.92 -12.37 3.21
CA ASN A 180 9.64 -11.03 3.69
C ASN A 180 9.38 -11.03 5.21
N HIS A 181 10.39 -10.63 5.99
CA HIS A 181 10.30 -10.55 7.45
C HIS A 181 9.17 -9.66 7.99
N LEU A 182 8.69 -8.69 7.21
CA LEU A 182 7.61 -7.78 7.62
C LEU A 182 6.26 -8.50 7.69
N LEU A 183 6.06 -9.53 6.87
CA LEU A 183 4.82 -10.30 6.87
C LEU A 183 4.72 -11.21 8.10
N TYR A 184 5.82 -11.88 8.47
CA TYR A 184 5.91 -12.64 9.72
C TYR A 184 5.72 -11.74 10.96
N GLN A 185 6.32 -10.53 10.93
CA GLN A 185 6.10 -9.54 11.98
C GLN A 185 4.63 -9.13 12.07
N ARG A 186 4.00 -8.77 10.94
CA ARG A 186 2.59 -8.38 10.89
C ARG A 186 1.66 -9.51 11.36
N TYR A 187 1.92 -10.76 10.94
CA TYR A 187 1.15 -11.91 11.40
C TYR A 187 1.27 -12.10 12.92
N ALA A 188 2.49 -11.99 13.46
CA ALA A 188 2.73 -12.04 14.89
C ALA A 188 2.02 -10.91 15.65
N ASP A 189 2.02 -9.68 15.11
CA ASP A 189 1.30 -8.54 15.68
C ASP A 189 -0.21 -8.83 15.77
N VAL A 190 -0.81 -9.37 14.70
CA VAL A 190 -2.23 -9.77 14.68
C VAL A 190 -2.51 -10.87 15.71
N LYS A 191 -1.70 -11.95 15.74
CA LYS A 191 -1.87 -13.05 16.70
C LYS A 191 -1.70 -12.59 18.15
N TYR A 192 -0.73 -11.73 18.42
CA TYR A 192 -0.55 -11.16 19.76
C TYR A 192 -1.77 -10.36 20.19
N THR A 193 -2.36 -9.59 19.27
CA THR A 193 -3.55 -8.77 19.50
C THR A 193 -4.81 -9.61 19.73
N GLN A 194 -4.96 -10.76 19.06
CA GLN A 194 -6.04 -11.72 19.32
C GLN A 194 -6.05 -12.23 20.76
N GLY A 195 -4.89 -12.23 21.42
CA GLY A 195 -4.74 -12.68 22.79
C GLY A 195 -5.06 -14.18 22.97
N GLY A 196 -5.08 -14.61 24.23
CA GLY A 196 -5.11 -16.03 24.55
C GLY A 196 -3.72 -16.67 24.46
N LEU A 197 -3.46 -17.63 25.35
CA LEU A 197 -2.11 -18.19 25.51
C LEU A 197 -1.58 -18.83 24.21
N GLU A 198 -2.45 -19.56 23.50
CA GLU A 198 -2.10 -20.22 22.23
C GLU A 198 -1.66 -19.21 21.17
N ASN A 199 -2.43 -18.14 20.95
CA ASN A 199 -2.07 -17.12 19.97
C ASN A 199 -0.82 -16.33 20.40
N ILE A 200 -0.59 -16.10 21.69
CA ILE A 200 0.64 -15.43 22.18
C ILE A 200 1.87 -16.33 21.95
N GLU A 201 1.75 -17.64 22.17
CA GLU A 201 2.83 -18.59 21.85
C GLU A 201 3.12 -18.65 20.35
N LEU A 202 2.07 -18.61 19.53
CA LEU A 202 2.18 -18.53 18.08
C LEU A 202 2.83 -17.22 17.64
N ALA A 203 2.38 -16.08 18.16
CA ALA A 203 2.95 -14.76 17.89
C ALA A 203 4.44 -14.72 18.19
N ARG A 204 4.86 -15.24 19.36
CA ARG A 204 6.29 -15.36 19.70
C ARG A 204 7.08 -16.14 18.64
N THR A 205 6.53 -17.24 18.16
CA THR A 205 7.15 -18.07 17.12
C THR A 205 7.33 -17.31 15.81
N TYR A 206 6.31 -16.57 15.37
CA TYR A 206 6.38 -15.76 14.16
C TYR A 206 7.27 -14.53 14.31
N TYR A 207 7.34 -13.91 15.50
CA TYR A 207 8.33 -12.87 15.77
C TYR A 207 9.76 -13.41 15.70
N TYR A 208 10.02 -14.64 16.17
CA TYR A 208 11.32 -15.28 15.97
C TYR A 208 11.64 -15.44 14.49
N GLN A 209 10.71 -15.94 13.67
CA GLN A 209 10.93 -16.06 12.24
C GLN A 209 11.22 -14.71 11.58
N ALA A 210 10.46 -13.67 11.93
CA ALA A 210 10.72 -12.31 11.46
C ALA A 210 12.11 -11.81 11.86
N PHE A 211 12.57 -12.09 13.08
CA PHE A 211 13.89 -11.71 13.56
C PHE A 211 15.02 -12.52 12.91
N LEU A 212 14.81 -13.81 12.64
CA LEU A 212 15.78 -14.66 11.92
C LEU A 212 15.98 -14.18 10.48
N LEU A 213 14.90 -13.81 9.79
CA LEU A 213 14.96 -13.25 8.44
C LEU A 213 15.61 -11.86 8.43
N ASN A 214 15.38 -11.04 9.44
CA ASN A 214 16.03 -9.75 9.58
C ASN A 214 16.34 -9.39 11.06
N PRO A 215 17.58 -9.59 11.52
CA PRO A 215 18.00 -9.24 12.88
C PRO A 215 17.98 -7.74 13.20
N ARG A 216 17.75 -6.86 12.20
CA ARG A 216 17.56 -5.42 12.40
C ARG A 216 16.10 -5.05 12.65
N ASN A 217 15.16 -5.99 12.55
CA ASN A 217 13.75 -5.75 12.83
C ASN A 217 13.52 -5.55 14.33
N MET A 218 13.56 -4.29 14.78
CA MET A 218 13.29 -3.93 16.18
C MET A 218 11.88 -4.30 16.63
N ARG A 219 10.87 -4.21 15.75
CA ARG A 219 9.49 -4.59 16.11
C ARG A 219 9.41 -6.08 16.45
N ALA A 220 10.07 -6.93 15.66
CA ALA A 220 10.14 -8.36 15.97
C ALA A 220 10.85 -8.63 17.31
N LEU A 221 11.96 -7.94 17.59
CA LEU A 221 12.68 -8.08 18.87
C LEU A 221 11.82 -7.68 20.08
N TYR A 222 11.11 -6.56 19.99
CA TYR A 222 10.13 -6.16 21.01
C TYR A 222 8.97 -7.15 21.12
N GLY A 223 8.47 -7.67 19.99
CA GLY A 223 7.44 -8.69 19.95
C GLY A 223 7.83 -9.98 20.70
N ILE A 224 9.06 -10.47 20.52
CA ILE A 224 9.60 -11.62 21.27
C ILE A 224 9.59 -11.32 22.77
N TYR A 225 10.06 -10.14 23.17
CA TYR A 225 10.10 -9.72 24.58
C TYR A 225 8.70 -9.66 25.20
N LEU A 226 7.76 -8.97 24.54
CA LEU A 226 6.39 -8.79 25.02
C LEU A 226 5.64 -10.13 25.10
N ALA A 227 5.70 -10.95 24.05
CA ALA A 227 5.08 -12.26 24.04
C ALA A 227 5.66 -13.20 25.10
N SER A 228 6.98 -13.19 25.30
CA SER A 228 7.63 -14.00 26.34
C SER A 228 7.21 -13.56 27.74
N THR A 229 7.13 -12.25 27.99
CA THR A 229 6.66 -11.70 29.27
C THR A 229 5.21 -12.06 29.53
N ALA A 230 4.34 -11.94 28.52
CA ALA A 230 2.94 -12.29 28.62
C ALA A 230 2.72 -13.78 28.93
N ILE A 231 3.52 -14.67 28.31
CA ILE A 231 3.47 -16.12 28.59
C ILE A 231 3.80 -16.42 30.06
N VAL A 232 4.87 -15.81 30.59
CA VAL A 232 5.29 -16.00 32.00
C VAL A 232 4.22 -15.50 32.97
N ASN A 233 3.61 -14.36 32.68
CA ASN A 233 2.62 -13.73 33.56
C ASN A 233 1.25 -14.44 33.52
N ASN A 234 0.81 -14.91 32.36
CA ASN A 234 -0.53 -15.49 32.19
C ASN A 234 -0.64 -16.97 32.55
N THR A 235 0.48 -17.69 32.70
CA THR A 235 0.44 -19.14 32.91
C THR A 235 0.73 -19.52 34.35
N LYS A 236 -0.33 -19.78 35.13
CA LYS A 236 -0.23 -20.21 36.54
C LYS A 236 0.51 -21.54 36.71
N ASN A 237 0.49 -22.42 35.70
CA ASN A 237 1.09 -23.77 35.71
C ASN A 237 2.17 -23.97 34.64
N LEU A 238 3.00 -22.96 34.36
CA LEU A 238 4.20 -23.18 33.55
C LEU A 238 5.13 -24.16 34.27
N SER A 239 5.62 -25.18 33.57
CA SER A 239 6.67 -26.02 34.12
C SER A 239 7.89 -25.15 34.47
N LEU A 240 8.56 -25.47 35.59
CA LEU A 240 9.71 -24.70 36.07
C LEU A 240 10.76 -24.51 34.97
N LYS A 241 11.02 -25.57 34.19
CA LYS A 241 11.94 -25.53 33.04
C LYS A 241 11.49 -24.54 31.96
N LYS A 242 10.21 -24.53 31.56
CA LYS A 242 9.70 -23.62 30.51
C LYS A 242 9.68 -22.16 30.99
N LYS A 243 9.45 -21.93 32.28
CA LYS A 243 9.55 -20.61 32.91
C LYS A 243 10.99 -20.08 32.89
N GLU A 244 11.95 -20.90 33.30
CA GLU A 244 13.38 -20.54 33.31
C GLU A 244 13.88 -20.22 31.90
N THR A 245 13.56 -21.05 30.90
CA THR A 245 13.96 -20.79 29.50
C THR A 245 13.34 -19.50 28.95
N THR A 246 12.08 -19.22 29.31
CA THR A 246 11.40 -18.00 28.85
C THR A 246 11.98 -16.74 29.51
N ASN A 247 12.37 -16.82 30.79
CA ASN A 247 13.06 -15.72 31.45
C ASN A 247 14.44 -15.43 30.82
N LYS A 248 15.21 -16.46 30.46
CA LYS A 248 16.49 -16.28 29.74
C LYS A 248 16.30 -15.57 28.40
N ILE A 249 15.21 -15.86 27.68
CA ILE A 249 14.84 -15.15 26.44
C ILE A 249 14.56 -13.67 26.72
N ILE A 250 13.79 -13.37 27.77
CA ILE A 250 13.45 -11.99 28.17
C ILE A 250 14.73 -11.20 28.46
N ASP A 251 15.63 -11.76 29.27
CA ASP A 251 16.91 -11.12 29.62
C ASP A 251 17.78 -10.88 28.38
N TRP A 252 17.84 -11.87 27.48
CA TRP A 252 18.55 -11.74 26.21
C TRP A 252 17.96 -10.62 25.34
N CYS A 253 16.64 -10.57 25.18
CA CYS A 253 15.99 -9.50 24.41
C CYS A 253 16.29 -8.12 24.99
N LEU A 254 16.21 -7.95 26.32
CA LEU A 254 16.51 -6.68 26.98
C LEU A 254 17.95 -6.23 26.75
N LYS A 255 18.90 -7.17 26.83
CA LYS A 255 20.30 -6.92 26.52
C LYS A 255 20.48 -6.48 25.06
N GLU A 256 19.93 -7.23 24.11
CA GLU A 256 20.03 -6.89 22.68
C GLU A 256 19.38 -5.54 22.33
N ILE A 257 18.24 -5.23 22.93
CA ILE A 257 17.59 -3.92 22.79
C ILE A 257 18.54 -2.83 23.29
N LYS A 258 19.05 -2.96 24.53
CA LYS A 258 19.99 -1.98 25.11
C LYS A 258 21.25 -1.80 24.25
N ASP A 259 21.83 -2.89 23.76
CA ASP A 259 23.03 -2.88 22.93
C ASP A 259 22.76 -2.20 21.57
N LYS A 260 21.58 -2.39 20.96
CA LYS A 260 21.20 -1.71 19.71
C LYS A 260 20.95 -0.22 19.89
N TYR A 261 20.38 0.20 21.01
CA TYR A 261 20.17 1.63 21.31
C TYR A 261 21.48 2.35 21.67
N THR A 262 22.35 1.72 22.45
CA THR A 262 23.66 2.30 22.83
C THR A 262 24.58 2.46 21.62
N LYS A 263 24.61 1.49 20.68
CA LYS A 263 25.33 1.62 19.40
C LYS A 263 24.82 2.77 18.51
N LYS A 264 23.58 3.23 18.71
CA LYS A 264 22.97 4.34 17.96
C LYS A 264 23.16 5.71 18.62
N SER A 265 23.33 5.78 19.95
CA SER A 265 23.22 7.06 20.67
C SER A 265 24.52 7.86 20.76
N THR A 266 25.64 7.28 20.32
CA THR A 266 27.00 7.84 20.24
C THR A 266 27.28 8.91 19.17
N SER A 267 28.00 8.47 18.14
CA SER A 267 28.58 9.34 17.12
C SER A 267 27.60 9.79 16.04
N ASP A 268 26.59 8.97 15.73
CA ASP A 268 25.75 9.17 14.54
C ASP A 268 24.66 10.26 14.76
N LEU A 269 24.35 10.60 16.01
CA LEU A 269 23.44 11.71 16.34
C LEU A 269 24.21 13.04 16.43
N GLU A 270 25.39 13.04 17.05
CA GLU A 270 26.25 14.23 17.16
C GLU A 270 26.78 14.67 15.78
N GLU A 271 27.21 13.74 14.91
CA GLU A 271 27.59 14.06 13.53
C GLU A 271 26.41 14.58 12.70
N LYS A 272 25.22 14.02 12.87
CA LYS A 272 24.02 14.48 12.15
C LYS A 272 23.49 15.81 12.65
N LEU A 273 23.60 16.10 13.94
CA LEU A 273 23.26 17.39 14.53
C LEU A 273 24.30 18.45 14.13
N ALA A 274 25.59 18.12 14.16
CA ALA A 274 26.66 18.99 13.67
C ALA A 274 26.52 19.30 12.16
N ALA A 275 25.97 18.37 11.37
CA ALA A 275 25.67 18.59 9.95
C ALA A 275 24.39 19.43 9.70
N LEU A 276 23.58 19.67 10.74
CA LEU A 276 22.35 20.48 10.67
C LEU A 276 22.54 21.90 11.23
N GLU A 277 23.64 22.18 11.91
CA GLU A 277 24.03 23.54 12.31
C GLU A 277 24.71 24.27 11.12
N ILE A 278 23.88 24.94 10.31
CA ILE A 278 24.26 26.10 9.47
C ILE A 278 23.43 27.29 9.95
#